data_AF-A0AAN8Z392-F1
#
_entry.id   AF-A0AAN8Z392-F1
#
_cell.length_a   1.000
_cell.length_b   1.000
_cell.length_c   1.000
_cell.angle_alpha   90.00
_cell.angle_beta   90.00
_cell.angle_gamma   90.00
#
_symmetry.space_group_name_H-M   'P 1'
#
loop_
_entity.id
_entity.type
_entity.pdbx_description
1 polymer ?
#
loop_
_entity_poly.entity_id
_entity_poly.type
_entity_poly.pdbx_seq_one_letter_code
_entity_poly.pdbx_strand_id
1 'polypeptide(L)'
;MANALWVLNILALYFSVSSPKHSLALPYEAVNLGNSLVTEGWMKPSRFNDKPNNDLLDGAQVQIMSIKLQKYLTAENSGGGDIFWRINESTFNLRVFNKQFMGLENQGEGTKVVAVANTPGNSETFQIVRKEDDGTRIRLKAPNRQFLQVKSESLVMADYGGSGWEDDNPSVFRMTIVNENNPLRGEYQITNGYGPDKASRIMHDHWNSYITEQDFNFMSTNGLDAVRIPVGWWIAQDPTPPRPFVGGSLNALDNAFTWAQKYGMKVIIDLHAAQGSQNGNDHGGTRDGYQEWGDSYIQDTVRVIDFLARRLNT
;
A
#
# COMPACT_ATOMS: atom_id res chain seq x y z
N MET A 1 20.36 -40.04 48.98
CA MET A 1 20.83 -38.78 49.61
C MET A 1 20.57 -37.67 48.61
N ALA A 2 19.66 -36.76 48.97
CA ALA A 2 19.17 -35.68 48.11
C ALA A 2 20.10 -34.47 48.21
N ASN A 3 20.51 -33.91 47.07
CA ASN A 3 21.22 -32.63 47.02
C ASN A 3 20.19 -31.50 47.00
N ALA A 4 20.09 -30.78 48.12
CA ALA A 4 19.26 -29.61 48.29
C ALA A 4 19.98 -28.33 47.83
N LEU A 5 19.20 -27.46 47.19
CA LEU A 5 19.52 -26.10 46.78
C LEU A 5 20.09 -25.25 47.93
N TRP A 6 21.06 -24.39 47.59
CA TRP A 6 21.21 -23.08 48.22
C TRP A 6 21.34 -22.02 47.11
N VAL A 7 20.28 -21.25 46.92
CA VAL A 7 20.26 -20.05 46.08
C VAL A 7 20.73 -18.89 46.97
N LEU A 8 21.89 -18.31 46.65
CA LEU A 8 22.36 -17.08 47.28
C LEU A 8 21.71 -15.88 46.55
N ASN A 9 20.78 -15.19 47.23
CA ASN A 9 20.25 -13.91 46.77
C ASN A 9 21.31 -12.82 46.93
N ILE A 10 21.77 -12.24 45.82
CA ILE A 10 22.53 -10.99 45.84
C ILE A 10 21.55 -9.86 45.49
N LEU A 11 21.15 -9.08 46.49
CA LEU A 11 20.48 -7.80 46.29
C LEU A 11 21.49 -6.81 45.70
N ALA A 12 21.37 -6.50 44.41
CA ALA A 12 22.03 -5.36 43.80
C ALA A 12 21.18 -4.10 44.02
N LEU A 13 21.60 -3.24 44.95
CA LEU A 13 21.07 -1.88 45.11
C LEU A 13 21.45 -1.07 43.85
N TYR A 14 20.46 -0.78 43.01
CA TYR A 14 20.60 0.21 41.94
C TYR A 14 20.55 1.62 42.53
N PHE A 15 21.70 2.29 42.58
CA PHE A 15 21.74 3.74 42.75
C PHE A 15 21.29 4.39 41.44
N SER A 16 20.08 4.99 41.43
CA SER A 16 19.69 5.88 40.34
C SER A 16 20.40 7.21 40.51
N VAL A 17 21.33 7.51 39.61
CA VAL A 17 21.88 8.86 39.48
C VAL A 17 20.83 9.69 38.75
N SER A 18 20.08 10.52 39.49
CA SER A 18 19.21 11.52 38.89
C SER A 18 20.07 12.59 38.22
N SER A 19 20.21 12.51 36.90
CA SER A 19 20.67 13.66 36.13
C SER A 19 19.59 14.75 36.22
N PRO A 20 19.93 16.02 36.46
CA PRO A 20 18.95 17.09 36.42
C PRO A 20 18.31 17.09 35.02
N LYS A 21 17.00 16.91 34.96
CA LYS A 21 16.22 17.15 33.73
C LYS A 21 16.39 18.63 33.41
N HIS A 22 17.34 18.97 32.56
CA HIS A 22 17.23 20.20 31.78
C HIS A 22 15.97 20.03 30.94
N SER A 23 14.85 20.56 31.45
CA SER A 23 13.67 20.82 30.66
C SER A 23 14.13 21.74 29.53
N LEU A 24 14.33 21.18 28.34
CA LEU A 24 14.33 21.97 27.13
C LEU A 24 12.94 22.58 27.07
N ALA A 25 12.82 23.86 27.40
CA ALA A 25 11.61 24.63 27.13
C ALA A 25 11.47 24.69 25.62
N LEU A 26 10.79 23.69 25.05
CA LEU A 26 10.47 23.67 23.63
C LEU A 26 9.50 24.83 23.37
N PRO A 27 9.67 25.57 22.26
CA PRO A 27 8.86 26.76 21.99
C PRO A 27 7.39 26.43 21.69
N TYR A 28 7.07 25.15 21.44
CA TYR A 28 5.74 24.67 21.09
C TYR A 28 5.49 23.29 21.70
N GLU A 29 4.25 23.06 22.13
CA GLU A 29 3.70 21.75 22.48
C GLU A 29 2.81 21.29 21.33
N ALA A 30 3.37 20.42 20.49
CA ALA A 30 2.76 19.99 19.23
C ALA A 30 2.25 18.56 19.25
N VAL A 31 1.20 18.28 18.50
CA VAL A 31 0.72 16.92 18.21
C VAL A 31 0.67 16.64 16.71
N ASN A 32 0.94 15.40 16.32
CA ASN A 32 0.88 14.95 14.93
C ASN A 32 -0.53 14.45 14.59
N LEU A 33 -1.15 15.04 13.57
CA LEU A 33 -2.44 14.64 13.03
C LEU A 33 -2.27 13.56 11.94
N GLY A 34 -1.56 12.49 12.29
CA GLY A 34 -1.40 11.32 11.42
C GLY A 34 -2.75 10.70 11.06
N ASN A 35 -2.82 10.01 9.92
CA ASN A 35 -4.06 9.50 9.32
C ASN A 35 -5.09 10.54 8.90
N SER A 36 -4.90 11.85 9.15
CA SER A 36 -5.87 12.87 8.75
C SER A 36 -5.95 13.01 7.23
N LEU A 37 -4.86 13.45 6.59
CA LEU A 37 -4.80 13.70 5.14
C LEU A 37 -3.92 12.72 4.36
N VAL A 38 -3.20 11.83 5.06
CA VAL A 38 -2.51 10.67 4.49
C VAL A 38 -2.98 9.46 5.29
N THR A 39 -3.62 8.50 4.62
CA THR A 39 -4.25 7.35 5.30
C THR A 39 -3.35 6.12 5.40
N GLU A 40 -3.38 5.44 6.55
CA GLU A 40 -2.61 4.22 6.83
C GLU A 40 -3.48 3.08 7.38
N GLY A 41 -2.96 1.85 7.33
CA GLY A 41 -3.70 0.63 7.64
C GLY A 41 -4.06 0.43 9.11
N TRP A 42 -3.38 1.14 10.01
CA TRP A 42 -3.55 1.03 11.46
C TRP A 42 -4.55 2.05 12.03
N MET A 43 -5.11 2.93 11.19
CA MET A 43 -6.12 3.89 11.62
C MET A 43 -7.39 3.20 12.15
N LYS A 44 -8.07 3.84 13.10
CA LYS A 44 -9.34 3.36 13.68
C LYS A 44 -10.47 4.37 13.43
N PRO A 45 -11.66 3.93 12.98
CA PRO A 45 -11.97 2.59 12.49
C PRO A 45 -11.20 2.27 11.20
N SER A 46 -10.84 1.00 11.00
CA SER A 46 -10.14 0.56 9.80
C SER A 46 -11.02 0.82 8.57
N ARG A 47 -10.45 1.48 7.57
CA ARG A 47 -11.08 1.61 6.25
C ARG A 47 -10.64 0.51 5.29
N PHE A 48 -9.95 -0.52 5.79
CA PHE A 48 -9.40 -1.60 4.96
C PHE A 48 -10.31 -2.83 4.87
N ASN A 49 -11.30 -3.00 5.74
CA ASN A 49 -11.94 -4.31 5.96
C ASN A 49 -12.96 -4.73 4.88
N ASP A 50 -13.68 -3.80 4.25
CA ASP A 50 -14.85 -4.12 3.40
C ASP A 50 -14.55 -4.12 1.90
N LYS A 51 -13.39 -4.66 1.48
CA LYS A 51 -12.98 -4.68 0.06
C LYS A 51 -13.11 -6.07 -0.58
N PRO A 52 -13.63 -6.16 -1.82
CA PRO A 52 -13.46 -7.34 -2.63
C PRO A 52 -11.97 -7.66 -2.85
N ASN A 53 -11.59 -8.91 -2.64
CA ASN A 53 -10.20 -9.39 -2.72
C ASN A 53 -9.24 -8.47 -1.93
N ASN A 54 -9.57 -8.20 -0.66
CA ASN A 54 -8.78 -7.36 0.23
C ASN A 54 -7.36 -7.88 0.51
N ASP A 55 -7.14 -9.15 0.22
CA ASP A 55 -5.85 -9.83 0.32
C ASP A 55 -4.98 -9.61 -0.95
N LEU A 56 -5.56 -9.08 -2.04
CA LEU A 56 -4.89 -8.76 -3.30
C LEU A 56 -4.97 -7.25 -3.63
N LEU A 57 -4.64 -6.39 -2.67
CA LEU A 57 -4.42 -4.96 -2.95
C LEU A 57 -3.10 -4.76 -3.71
N ASP A 58 -2.89 -3.58 -4.31
CA ASP A 58 -1.62 -3.29 -4.98
C ASP A 58 -0.43 -3.51 -4.04
N GLY A 59 0.59 -4.22 -4.55
CA GLY A 59 1.75 -4.61 -3.77
C GLY A 59 1.59 -5.91 -2.99
N ALA A 60 0.48 -6.63 -3.14
CA ALA A 60 0.40 -8.02 -2.69
C ALA A 60 1.49 -8.85 -3.39
N GLN A 61 2.34 -9.48 -2.58
CA GLN A 61 3.39 -10.37 -3.04
C GLN A 61 2.86 -11.79 -3.00
N VAL A 62 2.92 -12.49 -4.11
CA VAL A 62 2.38 -13.84 -4.23
C VAL A 62 3.42 -14.82 -4.74
N GLN A 63 3.23 -16.07 -4.33
CA GLN A 63 3.84 -17.24 -4.93
C GLN A 63 2.74 -18.08 -5.55
N ILE A 64 2.98 -18.53 -6.78
CA ILE A 64 2.02 -19.33 -7.54
C ILE A 64 2.67 -20.68 -7.84
N MET A 65 2.10 -21.77 -7.35
CA MET A 65 2.61 -23.13 -7.53
C MET A 65 1.65 -23.95 -8.38
N SER A 66 2.15 -24.66 -9.38
CA SER A 66 1.37 -25.66 -10.11
C SER A 66 0.95 -26.79 -9.18
N ILE A 67 -0.34 -27.11 -9.10
CA ILE A 67 -0.80 -28.28 -8.34
C ILE A 67 -0.31 -29.57 -9.01
N LYS A 68 -0.37 -29.65 -10.34
CA LYS A 68 0.04 -30.84 -11.09
C LYS A 68 1.52 -31.18 -10.92
N LEU A 69 2.40 -30.18 -11.07
CA LEU A 69 3.85 -30.40 -11.07
C LEU A 69 4.50 -30.16 -9.70
N GLN A 70 3.78 -29.57 -8.73
CA GLN A 70 4.33 -29.15 -7.44
C GLN A 70 5.58 -28.24 -7.59
N LYS A 71 5.56 -27.36 -8.60
CA LYS A 71 6.64 -26.38 -8.88
C LYS A 71 6.09 -24.96 -8.94
N TYR A 72 6.90 -24.01 -8.50
CA TYR A 72 6.56 -22.59 -8.57
C TYR A 72 6.67 -22.04 -9.99
N LEU A 73 5.71 -21.20 -10.35
CA LEU A 73 5.79 -20.36 -11.52
C LEU A 73 6.84 -19.27 -11.26
N THR A 74 7.80 -19.17 -12.17
CA THR A 74 8.85 -18.14 -12.11
C THR A 74 9.05 -17.61 -13.51
N ALA A 75 9.36 -16.32 -13.63
CA ALA A 75 9.80 -15.76 -14.89
C ALA A 75 11.26 -16.16 -15.14
N GLU A 76 11.65 -16.25 -16.41
CA GLU A 76 13.03 -16.53 -16.78
C GLU A 76 13.95 -15.46 -16.17
N ASN A 77 14.89 -15.88 -15.31
CA ASN A 77 15.77 -15.03 -14.49
C ASN A 77 15.11 -14.29 -13.31
N SER A 78 13.95 -14.73 -12.81
CA SER A 78 13.33 -14.18 -11.60
C SER A 78 13.44 -15.10 -10.37
N GLY A 79 13.40 -14.50 -9.18
CA GLY A 79 13.46 -15.20 -7.89
C GLY A 79 12.13 -15.79 -7.39
N GLY A 80 11.13 -15.96 -8.26
CA GLY A 80 9.87 -16.65 -7.94
C GLY A 80 8.87 -15.92 -7.03
N GLY A 81 9.03 -14.61 -6.84
CA GLY A 81 8.02 -13.75 -6.20
C GLY A 81 7.41 -12.79 -7.22
N ASP A 82 6.09 -12.81 -7.34
CA ASP A 82 5.35 -11.91 -8.23
C ASP A 82 4.60 -10.86 -7.39
N ILE A 83 4.46 -9.66 -7.93
CA ILE A 83 3.78 -8.53 -7.28
C ILE A 83 2.54 -8.19 -8.10
N PHE A 84 1.38 -8.15 -7.45
CA PHE A 84 0.15 -7.77 -8.13
C PHE A 84 -0.06 -6.27 -8.18
N TRP A 85 -0.39 -5.82 -9.39
CA TRP A 85 -0.85 -4.48 -9.71
C TRP A 85 -2.32 -4.58 -10.06
N ARG A 86 -3.19 -4.10 -9.16
CA ARG A 86 -4.63 -4.24 -9.30
C ARG A 86 -5.15 -3.26 -10.34
N ILE A 87 -5.94 -3.75 -11.29
CA ILE A 87 -6.68 -2.92 -12.25
C ILE A 87 -8.11 -2.72 -11.76
N ASN A 88 -8.75 -3.81 -11.32
CA ASN A 88 -10.05 -3.79 -10.66
C ASN A 88 -10.19 -5.00 -9.73
N GLU A 89 -11.41 -5.32 -9.28
CA GLU A 89 -11.66 -6.39 -8.31
C GLU A 89 -11.16 -7.77 -8.73
N SER A 90 -11.08 -8.07 -10.03
CA SER A 90 -10.70 -9.41 -10.53
C SER A 90 -9.58 -9.42 -11.55
N THR A 91 -9.14 -8.25 -12.03
CA THR A 91 -8.07 -8.12 -13.03
C THR A 91 -6.82 -7.47 -12.46
N PHE A 92 -5.67 -8.04 -12.85
CA PHE A 92 -4.37 -7.69 -12.31
C PHE A 92 -3.31 -7.74 -13.41
N ASN A 93 -2.29 -6.90 -13.27
CA ASN A 93 -1.00 -7.13 -13.90
C ASN A 93 -0.09 -7.85 -12.90
N LEU A 94 0.70 -8.81 -13.38
CA LEU A 94 1.69 -9.51 -12.57
C LEU A 94 3.05 -8.91 -12.88
N ARG A 95 3.60 -8.15 -11.94
CA ARG A 95 4.95 -7.58 -12.02
C ARG A 95 5.94 -8.59 -11.44
N VAL A 96 6.93 -8.97 -12.23
CA VAL A 96 7.98 -9.92 -11.87
C VAL A 96 9.27 -9.18 -11.48
N PHE A 97 10.35 -9.92 -11.22
CA PHE A 97 11.68 -9.37 -11.01
C PHE A 97 12.14 -8.45 -12.16
N ASN A 98 13.05 -7.50 -11.90
CA ASN A 98 13.46 -6.45 -12.84
C ASN A 98 12.35 -5.49 -13.29
N LYS A 99 11.24 -5.40 -12.54
CA LYS A 99 10.13 -4.47 -12.82
C LYS A 99 9.36 -4.75 -14.11
N GLN A 100 9.54 -5.93 -14.70
CA GLN A 100 8.85 -6.34 -15.91
C GLN A 100 7.48 -6.92 -15.59
N PHE A 101 6.60 -7.00 -16.59
CA PHE A 101 5.26 -7.55 -16.48
C PHE A 101 5.15 -8.85 -17.25
N MET A 102 4.49 -9.83 -16.63
CA MET A 102 4.03 -11.04 -17.29
C MET A 102 3.04 -10.65 -18.39
N GLY A 103 3.19 -11.23 -19.57
CA GLY A 103 2.34 -10.97 -20.73
C GLY A 103 2.30 -12.15 -21.70
N LEU A 104 1.61 -11.94 -22.82
CA LEU A 104 1.41 -12.94 -23.86
C LEU A 104 2.28 -12.66 -25.09
N GLU A 105 2.96 -13.69 -25.60
CA GLU A 105 3.67 -13.65 -26.89
C GLU A 105 3.14 -14.77 -27.80
N ASN A 106 2.72 -14.40 -29.02
CA ASN A 106 2.25 -15.36 -30.03
C ASN A 106 3.43 -15.89 -30.84
N GLN A 107 3.62 -17.21 -30.87
CA GLN A 107 4.71 -17.86 -31.62
C GLN A 107 4.22 -18.85 -32.70
N GLY A 108 2.98 -18.72 -33.18
CA GLY A 108 2.43 -19.55 -34.26
C GLY A 108 2.00 -20.97 -33.84
N GLU A 109 2.65 -21.58 -32.85
CA GLU A 109 2.27 -22.90 -32.26
C GLU A 109 1.46 -22.79 -30.96
N GLY A 110 1.13 -21.57 -30.54
CA GLY A 110 0.41 -21.28 -29.30
C GLY A 110 0.76 -19.90 -28.76
N THR A 111 0.16 -19.54 -27.63
CA THR A 111 0.43 -18.28 -26.93
C THR A 111 1.28 -18.56 -25.69
N LYS A 112 2.56 -18.18 -25.75
CA LYS A 112 3.53 -18.34 -24.66
C LYS A 112 3.32 -17.24 -23.62
N VAL A 113 3.52 -17.58 -22.34
CA VAL A 113 3.62 -16.59 -21.27
C VAL A 113 5.08 -16.16 -21.13
N VAL A 114 5.32 -14.85 -21.22
CA VAL A 114 6.65 -14.22 -21.13
C VAL A 114 6.62 -13.09 -20.10
N ALA A 115 7.78 -12.59 -19.67
CA ALA A 115 7.85 -11.50 -18.71
C ALA A 115 8.88 -10.45 -19.13
N VAL A 116 8.60 -9.78 -20.25
CA VAL A 116 9.57 -8.88 -20.92
C VAL A 116 9.11 -7.42 -20.98
N ALA A 117 7.84 -7.13 -20.70
CA ALA A 117 7.27 -5.80 -20.86
C ALA A 117 7.65 -4.88 -19.68
N ASN A 118 8.13 -3.66 -19.95
CA ASN A 118 8.44 -2.68 -18.91
C ASN A 118 7.22 -1.86 -18.45
N THR A 119 6.14 -1.92 -19.23
CA THR A 119 4.87 -1.24 -18.95
C THR A 119 3.72 -2.20 -19.22
N PRO A 120 2.72 -2.31 -18.33
CA PRO A 120 1.61 -3.22 -18.55
C PRO A 120 0.64 -2.67 -19.61
N GLY A 121 0.12 -3.56 -20.44
CA GLY A 121 -0.96 -3.29 -21.39
C GLY A 121 -2.00 -4.40 -21.40
N ASN A 122 -2.72 -4.51 -22.53
CA ASN A 122 -3.76 -5.53 -22.68
C ASN A 122 -3.21 -6.95 -22.60
N SER A 123 -2.00 -7.20 -23.12
CA SER A 123 -1.35 -8.51 -23.10
C SER A 123 -0.90 -8.94 -21.71
N GLU A 124 -0.75 -8.00 -20.77
CA GLU A 124 -0.26 -8.22 -19.41
C GLU A 124 -1.39 -8.30 -18.38
N THR A 125 -2.66 -8.36 -18.82
CA THR A 125 -3.84 -8.27 -17.95
C THR A 125 -4.48 -9.63 -17.71
N PHE A 126 -4.41 -10.14 -16.49
CA PHE A 126 -4.90 -11.47 -16.12
C PHE A 126 -6.07 -11.36 -15.14
N GLN A 127 -7.04 -12.26 -15.28
CA GLN A 127 -8.10 -12.46 -14.29
C GLN A 127 -7.74 -13.60 -13.35
N ILE A 128 -7.91 -13.39 -12.05
CA ILE A 128 -7.74 -14.44 -11.05
C ILE A 128 -9.11 -15.03 -10.73
N VAL A 129 -9.25 -16.32 -10.99
CA VAL A 129 -10.44 -17.10 -10.63
C VAL A 129 -10.07 -17.98 -9.46
N ARG A 130 -10.71 -17.79 -8.30
CA ARG A 130 -10.53 -18.65 -7.12
C ARG A 130 -11.56 -19.78 -7.10
N LYS A 131 -11.19 -20.93 -6.53
CA LYS A 131 -12.13 -22.03 -6.26
C LYS A 131 -13.03 -21.63 -5.09
N GLU A 132 -14.34 -21.89 -5.19
CA GLU A 132 -15.35 -21.39 -4.24
C GLU A 132 -15.15 -21.90 -2.79
N ASP A 133 -14.73 -23.14 -2.63
CA ASP A 133 -14.51 -23.83 -1.36
C ASP A 133 -13.03 -23.89 -0.93
N ASP A 134 -12.10 -23.45 -1.78
CA ASP A 134 -10.67 -23.34 -1.47
C ASP A 134 -10.08 -22.10 -2.15
N GLY A 135 -10.14 -20.96 -1.47
CA GLY A 135 -9.65 -19.69 -1.99
C GLY A 135 -8.14 -19.66 -2.30
N THR A 136 -7.37 -20.65 -1.85
CA THR A 136 -5.94 -20.78 -2.18
C THR A 136 -5.71 -21.43 -3.55
N ARG A 137 -6.70 -22.17 -4.08
CA ARG A 137 -6.65 -22.72 -5.43
C ARG A 137 -7.18 -21.68 -6.42
N ILE A 138 -6.35 -21.37 -7.41
CA ILE A 138 -6.66 -20.37 -8.43
C ILE A 138 -6.47 -20.93 -9.84
N ARG A 139 -7.10 -20.24 -10.79
CA ARG A 139 -6.79 -20.31 -12.22
C ARG A 139 -6.56 -18.89 -12.71
N LEU A 140 -5.55 -18.73 -13.56
CA LEU A 140 -5.21 -17.46 -14.18
C LEU A 140 -5.77 -17.44 -15.59
N LYS A 141 -6.71 -16.54 -15.86
CA LYS A 141 -7.28 -16.36 -17.20
C LYS A 141 -6.58 -15.22 -17.90
N ALA A 142 -5.99 -15.51 -19.04
CA ALA A 142 -5.23 -14.58 -19.85
C ALA A 142 -6.14 -13.66 -20.70
N PRO A 143 -5.58 -12.57 -21.27
CA PRO A 143 -6.30 -11.65 -22.15
C PRO A 143 -6.99 -12.31 -23.36
N ASN A 144 -6.41 -13.41 -23.88
CA ASN A 144 -6.98 -14.20 -24.96
C ASN A 144 -8.17 -15.09 -24.52
N ARG A 145 -8.64 -14.92 -23.27
CA ARG A 145 -9.78 -15.62 -22.63
C ARG A 145 -9.53 -17.09 -22.32
N GLN A 146 -8.30 -17.59 -22.52
CA GLN A 146 -7.90 -18.94 -22.15
C GLN A 146 -7.23 -18.94 -20.77
N PHE A 147 -7.18 -20.10 -20.12
CA PHE A 147 -6.44 -20.24 -18.87
C PHE A 147 -4.97 -20.56 -19.15
N LEU A 148 -4.12 -20.15 -18.22
CA LEU A 148 -2.74 -20.60 -18.17
C LEU A 148 -2.71 -22.10 -17.86
N GLN A 149 -1.79 -22.81 -18.50
CA GLN A 149 -1.48 -24.21 -18.18
C GLN A 149 0.02 -24.48 -18.19
N VAL A 150 0.45 -25.34 -17.27
CA VAL A 150 1.79 -25.93 -17.33
C VAL A 150 1.83 -27.01 -18.42
N LYS A 151 2.71 -26.85 -19.40
CA LYS A 151 2.96 -27.87 -20.45
C LYS A 151 4.10 -28.80 -20.07
N SER A 152 5.13 -28.25 -19.43
CA SER A 152 6.29 -28.96 -18.92
C SER A 152 6.86 -28.21 -17.71
N GLU A 153 7.97 -28.70 -17.15
CA GLU A 153 8.65 -28.03 -16.03
C GLU A 153 9.19 -26.63 -16.37
N SER A 154 9.36 -26.31 -17.66
CA SER A 154 9.96 -25.06 -18.13
C SER A 154 9.04 -24.25 -19.06
N LEU A 155 7.78 -24.66 -19.22
CA LEU A 155 6.89 -24.05 -20.20
C LEU A 155 5.46 -23.89 -19.67
N VAL A 156 5.02 -22.64 -19.66
CA VAL A 156 3.63 -22.24 -19.40
C VAL A 156 3.06 -21.56 -20.64
N MET A 157 1.85 -21.96 -21.01
CA MET A 157 1.10 -21.41 -22.14
C MET A 157 -0.26 -20.91 -21.69
N ALA A 158 -0.81 -19.95 -22.41
CA ALA A 158 -2.14 -19.40 -22.20
C ALA A 158 -3.13 -19.96 -23.23
N ASP A 159 -3.28 -21.28 -23.32
CA ASP A 159 -4.05 -21.96 -24.37
C ASP A 159 -5.05 -23.00 -23.81
N TYR A 160 -5.28 -23.02 -22.50
CA TYR A 160 -6.16 -24.01 -21.87
C TYR A 160 -7.63 -23.59 -21.91
N GLY A 161 -8.45 -24.37 -22.62
CA GLY A 161 -9.90 -24.16 -22.72
C GLY A 161 -10.76 -25.09 -21.84
N GLY A 162 -10.14 -25.99 -21.07
CA GLY A 162 -10.86 -26.97 -20.26
C GLY A 162 -11.45 -26.41 -18.96
N SER A 163 -12.24 -27.24 -18.29
CA SER A 163 -12.82 -27.02 -16.96
C SER A 163 -12.14 -27.91 -15.91
N GLY A 164 -12.63 -27.88 -14.67
CA GLY A 164 -12.14 -28.74 -13.59
C GLY A 164 -11.15 -28.06 -12.64
N TRP A 165 -10.98 -28.69 -11.48
CA TRP A 165 -10.13 -28.24 -10.36
C TRP A 165 -9.29 -29.38 -9.76
N GLU A 166 -9.22 -30.50 -10.46
CA GLU A 166 -8.54 -31.73 -10.06
C GLU A 166 -7.03 -31.53 -9.93
N ASP A 167 -6.36 -32.36 -9.14
CA ASP A 167 -4.93 -32.21 -8.87
C ASP A 167 -4.04 -32.46 -10.09
N ASP A 168 -4.51 -33.22 -11.08
CA ASP A 168 -3.81 -33.47 -12.34
C ASP A 168 -4.10 -32.43 -13.44
N ASN A 169 -4.99 -31.48 -13.16
CA ASN A 169 -5.36 -30.41 -14.09
C ASN A 169 -4.20 -29.41 -14.24
N PRO A 170 -3.67 -29.21 -15.46
CA PRO A 170 -2.48 -28.38 -15.67
C PRO A 170 -2.77 -26.88 -15.53
N SER A 171 -4.03 -26.47 -15.42
CA SER A 171 -4.43 -25.06 -15.29
C SER A 171 -4.70 -24.60 -13.86
N VAL A 172 -4.55 -25.49 -12.87
CA VAL A 172 -4.82 -25.21 -11.46
C VAL A 172 -3.52 -24.92 -10.73
N PHE A 173 -3.52 -23.80 -10.00
CA PHE A 173 -2.40 -23.34 -9.20
C PHE A 173 -2.81 -23.13 -7.76
N ARG A 174 -1.87 -23.27 -6.83
CA ARG A 174 -1.97 -22.77 -5.46
C ARG A 174 -1.35 -21.38 -5.40
N MET A 175 -2.06 -20.43 -4.85
CA MET A 175 -1.57 -19.08 -4.57
C MET A 175 -1.37 -18.90 -3.07
N THR A 176 -0.19 -18.40 -2.71
CA THR A 176 0.16 -18.01 -1.33
C THR A 176 0.54 -16.54 -1.33
N ILE A 177 -0.02 -15.75 -0.42
CA ILE A 177 0.32 -14.34 -0.26
C ILE A 177 1.46 -14.26 0.76
N VAL A 178 2.64 -13.89 0.29
CA VAL A 178 3.89 -13.94 1.07
C VAL A 178 3.94 -12.81 2.10
N ASN A 179 3.41 -11.63 1.76
CA ASN A 179 3.39 -10.47 2.64
C ASN A 179 2.06 -10.31 3.40
N GLU A 180 1.32 -11.40 3.66
CA GLU A 180 0.03 -11.36 4.35
C GLU A 180 0.10 -10.70 5.74
N ASN A 181 1.24 -10.83 6.43
CA ASN A 181 1.47 -10.29 7.76
C ASN A 181 1.97 -8.84 7.75
N ASN A 182 2.36 -8.33 6.58
CA ASN A 182 2.78 -6.94 6.39
C ASN A 182 2.32 -6.40 5.02
N PRO A 183 1.01 -6.36 4.76
CA PRO A 183 0.49 -5.86 3.48
C PRO A 183 0.58 -4.33 3.46
N LEU A 184 0.78 -3.76 2.27
CA LEU A 184 0.68 -2.31 2.09
C LEU A 184 -0.76 -1.87 2.30
N ARG A 185 -0.94 -0.87 3.18
CA ARG A 185 -2.25 -0.32 3.51
C ARG A 185 -2.20 1.19 3.57
N GLY A 186 -1.88 1.80 2.44
CA GLY A 186 -1.79 3.25 2.29
C GLY A 186 -2.94 3.82 1.48
N GLU A 187 -2.87 5.12 1.22
CA GLU A 187 -3.84 5.83 0.39
C GLU A 187 -3.95 5.25 -1.03
N TYR A 188 -2.84 4.75 -1.58
CA TYR A 188 -2.87 4.09 -2.89
C TYR A 188 -3.76 2.84 -2.86
N GLN A 189 -3.55 1.94 -1.89
CA GLN A 189 -4.27 0.66 -1.81
C GLN A 189 -5.74 0.85 -1.46
N ILE A 190 -6.09 1.80 -0.57
CA ILE A 190 -7.49 2.08 -0.24
C ILE A 190 -8.24 2.65 -1.45
N THR A 191 -7.66 3.64 -2.13
CA THR A 191 -8.34 4.32 -3.24
C THR A 191 -8.46 3.44 -4.48
N ASN A 192 -7.40 2.73 -4.86
CA ASN A 192 -7.47 1.79 -5.98
C ASN A 192 -8.34 0.56 -5.65
N GLY A 193 -8.28 0.08 -4.41
CA GLY A 193 -9.04 -1.09 -3.96
C GLY A 193 -10.56 -0.88 -3.98
N TYR A 194 -11.04 0.32 -3.64
CA TYR A 194 -12.46 0.68 -3.73
C TYR A 194 -12.89 1.13 -5.12
N GLY A 195 -11.95 1.54 -5.97
CA GLY A 195 -12.23 2.15 -7.26
C GLY A 195 -12.74 3.59 -7.14
N PRO A 196 -12.81 4.33 -8.25
CA PRO A 196 -12.95 5.79 -8.26
C PRO A 196 -14.22 6.30 -7.53
N ASP A 197 -15.37 5.64 -7.73
CA ASP A 197 -16.65 6.12 -7.22
C ASP A 197 -16.79 5.93 -5.70
N LYS A 198 -16.41 4.75 -5.19
CA LYS A 198 -16.50 4.44 -3.76
C LYS A 198 -15.35 5.08 -2.98
N ALA A 199 -14.14 5.11 -3.54
CA ALA A 199 -12.98 5.73 -2.91
C ALA A 199 -13.23 7.20 -2.59
N SER A 200 -13.81 7.96 -3.54
CA SER A 200 -14.11 9.37 -3.32
C SER A 200 -14.98 9.59 -2.08
N ARG A 201 -16.11 8.86 -1.97
CA ARG A 201 -17.01 8.95 -0.80
C ARG A 201 -16.28 8.61 0.50
N ILE A 202 -15.54 7.51 0.53
CA ILE A 202 -14.84 7.03 1.72
C ILE A 202 -13.79 8.05 2.20
N MET A 203 -13.03 8.65 1.28
CA MET A 203 -12.02 9.64 1.63
C MET A 203 -12.65 10.95 2.11
N HIS A 204 -13.72 11.42 1.48
CA HIS A 204 -14.45 12.61 1.95
C HIS A 204 -15.10 12.39 3.32
N ASP A 205 -15.75 11.25 3.54
CA ASP A 205 -16.34 10.91 4.84
C ASP A 205 -15.25 10.86 5.92
N HIS A 206 -14.08 10.32 5.59
CA HIS A 206 -12.92 10.30 6.48
C HIS A 206 -12.42 11.71 6.81
N TRP A 207 -12.12 12.54 5.81
CA TRP A 207 -11.65 13.92 6.02
C TRP A 207 -12.65 14.80 6.79
N ASN A 208 -13.95 14.53 6.67
CA ASN A 208 -15.00 15.28 7.36
C ASN A 208 -15.26 14.84 8.80
N SER A 209 -14.75 13.67 9.21
CA SER A 209 -15.09 13.08 10.52
C SER A 209 -13.90 12.64 11.37
N TYR A 210 -12.71 12.47 10.78
CA TYR A 210 -11.55 11.94 11.48
C TYR A 210 -10.86 12.97 12.38
N ILE A 211 -10.68 14.19 11.86
CA ILE A 211 -10.28 15.37 12.63
C ILE A 211 -11.30 16.47 12.34
N THR A 212 -11.79 17.08 13.39
CA THR A 212 -12.86 18.09 13.37
C THR A 212 -12.44 19.34 14.12
N GLU A 213 -13.26 20.38 14.05
CA GLU A 213 -13.06 21.58 14.85
C GLU A 213 -12.99 21.29 16.35
N GLN A 214 -13.80 20.35 16.83
CA GLN A 214 -13.87 19.95 18.23
C GLN A 214 -12.53 19.43 18.73
N ASP A 215 -11.77 18.74 17.87
CA ASP A 215 -10.43 18.25 18.20
C ASP A 215 -9.44 19.40 18.39
N PHE A 216 -9.50 20.45 17.57
CA PHE A 216 -8.67 21.65 17.74
C PHE A 216 -9.00 22.41 19.02
N ASN A 217 -10.28 22.57 19.34
CA ASN A 217 -10.71 23.13 20.62
C ASN A 217 -10.17 22.30 21.79
N PHE A 218 -10.30 20.98 21.72
CA PHE A 218 -9.80 20.06 22.75
C PHE A 218 -8.27 20.19 22.93
N MET A 219 -7.50 20.16 21.84
CA MET A 219 -6.04 20.28 21.89
C MET A 219 -5.61 21.61 22.53
N SER A 220 -6.18 22.73 22.08
CA SER A 220 -5.87 24.07 22.59
C SER A 220 -6.23 24.22 24.07
N THR A 221 -7.42 23.78 24.48
CA THR A 221 -7.85 23.82 25.90
C THR A 221 -7.03 22.93 26.82
N ASN A 222 -6.29 21.96 26.29
CA ASN A 222 -5.38 21.09 27.03
C ASN A 222 -3.91 21.53 26.93
N GLY A 223 -3.64 22.75 26.43
CA GLY A 223 -2.31 23.35 26.45
C GLY A 223 -1.44 23.12 25.22
N LEU A 224 -1.94 22.39 24.20
CA LEU A 224 -1.23 22.25 22.93
C LEU A 224 -1.38 23.53 22.10
N ASP A 225 -0.28 23.99 21.52
CA ASP A 225 -0.23 25.25 20.76
C ASP A 225 0.19 25.06 19.29
N ALA A 226 0.43 23.81 18.87
CA ALA A 226 0.76 23.49 17.49
C ALA A 226 0.22 22.12 17.03
N VAL A 227 0.00 21.98 15.74
CA VAL A 227 -0.30 20.72 15.07
C VAL A 227 0.66 20.48 13.92
N ARG A 228 1.06 19.22 13.72
CA ARG A 228 1.78 18.76 12.52
C ARG A 228 0.79 18.00 11.64
N ILE A 229 0.69 18.37 10.37
CA ILE A 229 -0.27 17.80 9.42
C ILE A 229 0.49 17.14 8.27
N PRO A 230 0.56 15.79 8.23
CA PRO A 230 1.08 15.03 7.09
C PRO A 230 0.19 15.22 5.86
N VAL A 231 0.79 15.54 4.71
CA VAL A 231 0.11 15.64 3.41
C VAL A 231 0.88 14.86 2.34
N GLY A 232 0.15 14.31 1.37
CA GLY A 232 0.76 13.68 0.20
C GLY A 232 0.89 14.64 -0.97
N TRP A 233 1.85 14.38 -1.86
CA TRP A 233 2.11 15.20 -3.06
C TRP A 233 0.88 15.46 -3.92
N TRP A 234 -0.09 14.54 -3.93
CA TRP A 234 -1.33 14.64 -4.72
C TRP A 234 -2.18 15.84 -4.32
N ILE A 235 -2.04 16.38 -3.11
CA ILE A 235 -2.76 17.58 -2.62
C ILE A 235 -2.54 18.80 -3.52
N ALA A 236 -1.36 18.93 -4.14
CA ALA A 236 -1.03 20.04 -5.03
C ALA A 236 -1.72 19.95 -6.40
N GLN A 237 -2.40 18.83 -6.68
CA GLN A 237 -3.13 18.58 -7.92
C GLN A 237 -4.65 18.54 -7.70
N ASP A 238 -5.12 18.96 -6.53
CA ASP A 238 -6.54 19.14 -6.26
C ASP A 238 -7.18 20.17 -7.22
N PRO A 239 -8.46 19.98 -7.60
CA PRO A 239 -9.38 18.93 -7.15
C PRO A 239 -9.30 17.62 -7.96
N THR A 240 -8.35 17.50 -8.89
CA THR A 240 -8.26 16.37 -9.83
C THR A 240 -6.87 15.73 -9.81
N PRO A 241 -6.43 15.15 -8.68
CA PRO A 241 -5.17 14.44 -8.64
C PRO A 241 -5.19 13.23 -9.58
N PRO A 242 -4.01 12.74 -9.99
CA PRO A 242 -3.92 11.56 -10.83
C PRO A 242 -4.41 10.32 -10.07
N ARG A 243 -5.10 9.43 -10.79
CA ARG A 243 -5.60 8.18 -10.22
C ARG A 243 -4.43 7.32 -9.67
N PRO A 244 -4.65 6.57 -8.58
CA PRO A 244 -5.93 6.36 -7.90
C PRO A 244 -6.28 7.40 -6.83
N PHE A 245 -5.40 8.39 -6.57
CA PHE A 245 -5.63 9.40 -5.54
C PHE A 245 -6.93 10.18 -5.79
N VAL A 246 -7.55 10.59 -4.68
CA VAL A 246 -8.86 11.27 -4.67
C VAL A 246 -8.65 12.74 -4.35
N GLY A 247 -9.40 13.62 -5.04
CA GLY A 247 -9.35 15.05 -4.77
C GLY A 247 -10.18 15.48 -3.57
N GLY A 248 -9.77 16.55 -2.88
CA GLY A 248 -10.52 17.17 -1.78
C GLY A 248 -9.73 17.35 -0.48
N SER A 249 -8.57 16.73 -0.38
CA SER A 249 -7.65 16.85 0.77
C SER A 249 -7.19 18.29 1.04
N LEU A 250 -7.10 19.14 0.00
CA LEU A 250 -6.75 20.56 0.13
C LEU A 250 -7.81 21.35 0.90
N ASN A 251 -9.10 21.08 0.65
CA ASN A 251 -10.18 21.73 1.39
C ASN A 251 -10.18 21.30 2.87
N ALA A 252 -9.85 20.04 3.15
CA ALA A 252 -9.71 19.56 4.52
C ALA A 252 -8.51 20.20 5.24
N LEU A 253 -7.41 20.44 4.52
CA LEU A 253 -6.28 21.23 5.01
C LEU A 253 -6.70 22.68 5.33
N ASP A 254 -7.45 23.34 4.45
CA ASP A 254 -7.93 24.71 4.68
C ASP A 254 -8.83 24.83 5.92
N ASN A 255 -9.70 23.83 6.14
CA ASN A 255 -10.50 23.73 7.36
C ASN A 255 -9.60 23.64 8.60
N ALA A 256 -8.57 22.80 8.57
CA ALA A 256 -7.62 22.68 9.67
C ALA A 256 -6.89 24.00 9.97
N PHE A 257 -6.52 24.78 8.95
CA PHE A 257 -5.96 26.13 9.14
C PHE A 257 -6.97 27.09 9.77
N THR A 258 -8.23 27.06 9.33
CA THR A 258 -9.31 27.87 9.89
C THR A 258 -9.50 27.57 11.38
N TRP A 259 -9.52 26.30 11.76
CA TRP A 259 -9.63 25.88 13.16
C TRP A 259 -8.37 26.25 13.96
N ALA A 260 -7.18 26.01 13.42
CA ALA A 260 -5.92 26.39 14.06
C ALA A 260 -5.89 27.89 14.38
N GLN A 261 -6.26 28.74 13.42
CA GLN A 261 -6.35 30.19 13.63
C GLN A 261 -7.34 30.55 14.75
N LYS A 262 -8.53 29.92 14.74
CA LYS A 262 -9.58 30.16 15.75
C LYS A 262 -9.10 29.84 17.17
N TYR A 263 -8.34 28.76 17.34
CA TYR A 263 -7.88 28.27 18.64
C TYR A 263 -6.43 28.66 18.98
N GLY A 264 -5.85 29.60 18.21
CA GLY A 264 -4.50 30.13 18.44
C GLY A 264 -3.36 29.12 18.22
N MET A 265 -3.62 28.02 17.50
CA MET A 265 -2.64 26.97 17.24
C MET A 265 -1.81 27.27 15.99
N LYS A 266 -0.54 26.88 16.01
CA LYS A 266 0.35 26.89 14.84
C LYS A 266 0.20 25.60 14.04
N VAL A 267 0.52 25.66 12.74
CA VAL A 267 0.46 24.50 11.84
C VAL A 267 1.84 24.27 11.23
N ILE A 268 2.33 23.03 11.32
CA ILE A 268 3.49 22.53 10.60
C ILE A 268 2.95 21.62 9.50
N ILE A 269 3.09 22.03 8.23
CA ILE A 269 2.81 21.13 7.11
C ILE A 269 4.00 20.22 6.90
N ASP A 270 3.71 18.92 6.84
CA ASP A 270 4.68 17.87 6.59
C ASP A 270 4.37 17.23 5.23
N LEU A 271 5.22 17.47 4.22
CA LEU A 271 5.12 16.73 2.95
C LEU A 271 5.58 15.29 3.20
N HIS A 272 4.63 14.45 3.60
CA HIS A 272 4.85 13.12 4.14
C HIS A 272 5.03 12.05 3.07
N ALA A 273 4.41 12.25 1.91
CA ALA A 273 4.52 11.35 0.77
C ALA A 273 4.98 12.11 -0.46
N ALA A 274 6.16 11.75 -0.98
CA ALA A 274 6.69 12.28 -2.22
C ALA A 274 6.27 11.41 -3.42
N GLN A 275 6.17 12.01 -4.60
CA GLN A 275 5.84 11.26 -5.82
C GLN A 275 6.92 10.21 -6.09
N GLY A 276 6.50 8.98 -6.41
CA GLY A 276 7.40 7.83 -6.54
C GLY A 276 7.74 7.11 -5.23
N SER A 277 7.27 7.60 -4.07
CA SER A 277 7.60 7.11 -2.73
C SER A 277 9.09 7.17 -2.37
N GLN A 278 9.38 7.85 -1.28
CA GLN A 278 10.74 8.04 -0.76
C GLN A 278 11.24 6.90 0.15
N ASN A 279 10.41 5.91 0.45
CA ASN A 279 10.75 4.86 1.41
C ASN A 279 10.12 3.48 1.14
N GLY A 280 9.22 3.35 0.16
CA GLY A 280 8.54 2.09 -0.12
C GLY A 280 7.52 1.67 0.96
N ASN A 281 7.16 2.55 1.89
CA ASN A 281 6.14 2.29 2.89
C ASN A 281 4.78 2.80 2.44
N ASP A 282 3.73 2.25 3.02
CA ASP A 282 2.34 2.55 2.73
C ASP A 282 1.98 4.03 2.99
N HIS A 283 2.45 4.62 4.09
CA HIS A 283 2.30 6.05 4.38
C HIS A 283 3.01 6.96 3.37
N GLY A 284 3.96 6.43 2.60
CA GLY A 284 4.62 7.15 1.51
C GLY A 284 3.82 7.14 0.20
N GLY A 285 2.59 6.60 0.20
CA GLY A 285 1.74 6.53 -0.99
C GLY A 285 2.28 5.59 -2.08
N THR A 286 3.14 4.64 -1.71
CA THR A 286 3.70 3.66 -2.66
C THR A 286 2.61 2.75 -3.22
N ARG A 287 2.75 2.37 -4.50
CA ARG A 287 1.89 1.38 -5.14
C ARG A 287 2.22 -0.04 -4.66
N ASP A 288 3.50 -0.37 -4.61
CA ASP A 288 3.93 -1.76 -4.52
C ASP A 288 5.21 -1.97 -3.69
N GLY A 289 5.58 -0.97 -2.89
CA GLY A 289 6.69 -1.05 -1.96
C GLY A 289 8.03 -0.68 -2.56
N TYR A 290 8.08 -0.33 -3.84
CA TYR A 290 9.28 0.23 -4.44
C TYR A 290 9.44 1.70 -4.04
N GLN A 291 10.68 2.04 -3.72
CA GLN A 291 11.15 3.41 -3.60
C GLN A 291 11.63 3.86 -4.99
N GLU A 292 10.84 4.72 -5.64
CA GLU A 292 11.14 5.26 -6.96
C GLU A 292 11.42 6.76 -6.92
N TRP A 293 11.19 7.42 -5.79
CA TRP A 293 11.62 8.79 -5.59
C TRP A 293 13.16 8.88 -5.67
N GLY A 294 13.62 9.85 -6.47
CA GLY A 294 15.03 10.11 -6.79
C GLY A 294 15.13 11.32 -7.71
N ASP A 295 16.25 11.47 -8.43
CA ASP A 295 16.56 12.66 -9.23
C ASP A 295 15.43 13.13 -10.16
N SER A 296 14.70 12.19 -10.77
CA SER A 296 13.57 12.50 -11.66
C SER A 296 12.36 13.13 -10.97
N TYR A 297 12.20 12.93 -9.66
CA TYR A 297 11.04 13.42 -8.88
C TYR A 297 11.38 14.59 -7.96
N ILE A 298 12.64 15.03 -7.89
CA ILE A 298 13.05 16.18 -7.06
C ILE A 298 12.30 17.44 -7.47
N GLN A 299 12.23 17.74 -8.77
CA GLN A 299 11.53 18.93 -9.26
C GLN A 299 10.03 18.88 -8.97
N ASP A 300 9.41 17.71 -9.06
CA ASP A 300 7.99 17.52 -8.72
C ASP A 300 7.75 17.79 -7.24
N THR A 301 8.64 17.29 -6.38
CA THR A 301 8.61 17.52 -4.94
C THR A 301 8.76 19.01 -4.62
N VAL A 302 9.71 19.70 -5.26
CA VAL A 302 9.89 21.16 -5.10
C VAL A 302 8.64 21.92 -5.53
N ARG A 303 8.00 21.54 -6.65
CA ARG A 303 6.75 22.17 -7.10
C ARG A 303 5.61 22.05 -6.08
N VAL A 304 5.51 20.90 -5.40
CA VAL A 304 4.53 20.71 -4.32
C VAL A 304 4.85 21.61 -3.13
N ILE A 305 6.12 21.70 -2.73
CA ILE A 305 6.56 22.58 -1.63
C ILE A 305 6.26 24.05 -1.96
N ASP A 306 6.58 24.50 -3.17
CA ASP A 306 6.29 25.85 -3.66
C ASP A 306 4.79 26.15 -3.64
N PHE A 307 3.97 25.19 -4.07
CA PHE A 307 2.51 25.30 -4.05
C PHE A 307 2.00 25.52 -2.62
N LEU A 308 2.43 24.67 -1.68
CA LEU A 308 2.04 24.78 -0.27
C LEU A 308 2.52 26.10 0.32
N ALA A 309 3.79 26.48 0.12
CA ALA A 309 4.35 27.71 0.66
C ALA A 309 3.63 28.97 0.16
N ARG A 310 3.29 29.04 -1.15
CA ARG A 310 2.56 30.18 -1.71
C ARG A 310 1.14 30.29 -1.16
N ARG A 311 0.45 29.17 -0.99
CA ARG A 311 -0.92 29.14 -0.47
C ARG A 311 -1.02 29.66 0.96
N LEU A 312 0.00 29.43 1.77
CA LEU A 312 -0.01 29.79 3.20
C LEU A 312 0.56 31.18 3.49
N ASN A 313 1.16 31.83 2.49
CA ASN A 313 1.69 33.18 2.58
C ASN A 313 0.65 34.25 2.17
N THR A 314 -0.63 33.87 2.04
CA THR A 314 -1.77 34.76 1.74
C THR A 314 -2.74 34.76 2.90
#